data_AF-A0AAD7JM51-F1
#
_entry.id   AF-A0AAD7JM51-F1
#
_cell.length_a   1.000
_cell.length_b   1.000
_cell.length_c   1.000
_cell.angle_alpha   90.00
_cell.angle_beta   90.00
_cell.angle_gamma   90.00
#
_symmetry.space_group_name_H-M   'P 1'
#
loop_
_entity.id
_entity.type
_entity.pdbx_description
1 polymer ?
#
loop_
_entity_poly.entity_id
_entity_poly.type
_entity_poly.pdbx_seq_one_letter_code
_entity_poly.pdbx_strand_id
1 'polypeptide(L)'
;MSITSILAAMSKGPNFSRTLVVSGPSGVGKSTLLDKLFKEFNKDPPRKSPGDYFRFSVSHTTRRPRTEPPEKAEIPGQHYHFLGSKDDFKSMIDRGEFIEYAEFSGNFYGTSFETLKSSANDTRRCILDIEAQGVRKIKASNKLDPVYLFICPPSLAALSSRLDKRGTDKGDALRMRLETAISEIEYAMNPSEKAHDFIIVNDDPDEAYAKFKRVALGYETAEDDAEIDDRNSATAQGVFKEVEETLKNRT
;
A
#
# COMPACT_ATOMS: atom_id res chain seq x y z
N MET A 1 28.54 1.57 -25.80
CA MET A 1 27.33 1.49 -24.94
C MET A 1 26.72 2.87 -24.90
N SER A 2 25.43 3.00 -25.20
CA SER A 2 24.76 4.32 -25.24
C SER A 2 24.52 4.85 -23.82
N ILE A 3 24.57 6.16 -23.63
CA ILE A 3 24.20 6.86 -22.39
C ILE A 3 22.76 6.50 -21.96
N THR A 4 21.90 6.11 -22.91
CA THR A 4 20.54 5.58 -22.68
C THR A 4 20.53 4.30 -21.83
N SER A 5 21.62 3.53 -21.80
CA SER A 5 21.74 2.28 -21.04
C SER A 5 22.10 2.51 -19.56
N ILE A 6 22.61 3.69 -19.22
CA ILE A 6 23.09 4.04 -17.86
C ILE A 6 21.96 4.67 -17.03
N LEU A 7 21.02 5.38 -17.67
CA LEU A 7 19.86 5.99 -17.02
C LEU A 7 18.73 4.99 -16.67
N ALA A 8 18.69 3.81 -17.31
CA ALA A 8 17.64 2.81 -17.12
C ALA A 8 17.87 1.84 -15.94
N ALA A 9 18.96 2.00 -15.19
CA ALA A 9 19.31 1.11 -14.09
C ALA A 9 19.68 1.93 -12.84
N MET A 10 18.69 2.52 -12.18
CA MET A 10 18.87 2.72 -10.75
C MET A 10 19.10 1.35 -10.13
N SER A 11 20.28 1.13 -9.54
CA SER A 11 20.59 -0.13 -8.87
C SER A 11 19.59 -0.37 -7.74
N LYS A 12 19.33 -1.64 -7.38
CA LYS A 12 18.54 -1.97 -6.20
C LYS A 12 19.26 -1.39 -4.97
N GLY A 13 18.57 -0.53 -4.21
CA GLY A 13 19.09 0.06 -2.99
C GLY A 13 19.23 -0.97 -1.86
N PRO A 14 19.87 -0.59 -0.74
CA PRO A 14 20.24 -1.50 0.35
C PRO A 14 19.04 -2.24 0.96
N ASN A 15 17.86 -1.60 1.01
CA ASN A 15 16.65 -2.18 1.58
C ASN A 15 15.77 -2.92 0.57
N PHE A 16 16.22 -3.15 -0.66
CA PHE A 16 15.37 -3.72 -1.71
C PHE A 16 14.89 -5.14 -1.42
N SER A 17 15.67 -5.94 -0.68
CA SER A 17 15.28 -7.30 -0.30
C SER A 17 14.16 -7.34 0.75
N ARG A 18 13.99 -6.27 1.53
CA ARG A 18 12.94 -6.16 2.55
C ARG A 18 11.59 -5.95 1.88
N THR A 19 10.55 -6.61 2.38
CA THR A 19 9.18 -6.38 1.88
C THR A 19 8.81 -4.91 2.05
N LEU A 20 8.16 -4.31 1.06
CA LEU A 20 7.60 -2.96 1.17
C LEU A 20 6.13 -3.07 1.54
N VAL A 21 5.76 -2.55 2.71
CA VAL A 21 4.37 -2.37 3.13
C VAL A 21 3.94 -0.97 2.75
N VAL A 22 2.99 -0.86 1.82
CA VAL A 22 2.36 0.39 1.40
C VAL A 22 0.96 0.44 2.02
N SER A 23 0.65 1.53 2.70
CA SER A 23 -0.66 1.75 3.31
C SER A 23 -1.09 3.21 3.17
N GLY A 24 -2.35 3.50 3.48
CA GLY A 24 -2.91 4.84 3.40
C GLY A 24 -4.41 4.81 3.11
N PRO A 25 -5.12 5.93 3.31
CA PRO A 25 -6.57 5.98 3.15
C PRO A 25 -7.05 5.52 1.79
N SER A 26 -8.25 4.96 1.74
CA SER A 26 -8.93 4.70 0.46
C SER A 26 -9.09 6.01 -0.33
N GLY A 27 -8.82 5.98 -1.63
CA GLY A 27 -8.89 7.16 -2.48
C GLY A 27 -7.63 8.05 -2.49
N VAL A 28 -6.61 7.73 -1.68
CA VAL A 28 -5.38 8.55 -1.63
C VAL A 28 -4.51 8.46 -2.89
N GLY A 29 -4.63 7.38 -3.69
CA GLY A 29 -3.90 7.21 -4.96
C GLY A 29 -2.86 6.09 -4.99
N LYS A 30 -2.80 5.20 -3.97
CA LYS A 30 -1.85 4.07 -3.90
C LYS A 30 -1.80 3.24 -5.18
N SER A 31 -2.95 2.79 -5.68
CA SER A 31 -3.02 1.94 -6.88
C SER A 31 -2.41 2.64 -8.09
N THR A 32 -2.59 3.96 -8.24
CA THR A 32 -1.98 4.73 -9.34
C THR A 32 -0.45 4.75 -9.25
N LEU A 33 0.10 4.97 -8.05
CA LEU A 33 1.56 4.94 -7.83
C LEU A 33 2.14 3.54 -8.09
N LEU A 34 1.46 2.51 -7.60
CA LEU A 34 1.84 1.12 -7.82
C LEU A 34 1.78 0.75 -9.30
N ASP A 35 0.70 1.08 -9.99
CA ASP A 35 0.54 0.79 -11.42
C ASP A 35 1.66 1.46 -12.25
N LYS A 36 2.03 2.70 -11.91
CA LYS A 36 3.14 3.42 -12.56
C LYS A 36 4.48 2.71 -12.30
N LEU A 37 4.73 2.27 -11.06
CA LEU A 37 5.93 1.51 -10.68
C LEU A 37 6.05 0.19 -11.44
N PHE A 38 4.98 -0.61 -11.46
CA PHE A 38 4.97 -1.90 -12.14
C PHE A 38 5.14 -1.74 -13.65
N LYS A 39 4.57 -0.70 -14.27
CA LYS A 39 4.76 -0.41 -15.69
C LYS A 39 6.20 0.02 -16.02
N GLU A 40 6.86 0.75 -15.13
CA GLU A 40 8.24 1.22 -15.33
C GLU A 40 9.26 0.09 -15.17
N PHE A 41 9.05 -0.83 -14.22
CA PHE A 41 10.08 -1.78 -13.80
C PHE A 41 9.81 -3.27 -14.06
N ASN A 42 8.61 -3.63 -14.52
CA ASN A 42 8.31 -5.01 -14.92
C ASN A 42 7.96 -5.08 -16.40
N LYS A 43 8.40 -6.14 -17.07
CA LYS A 43 8.13 -6.35 -18.50
C LYS A 43 6.74 -6.91 -18.70
N ASP A 44 6.05 -6.48 -19.75
CA ASP A 44 4.72 -6.99 -20.10
C ASP A 44 4.80 -8.47 -20.59
N PRO A 45 4.02 -9.43 -20.03
CA PRO A 45 3.10 -9.29 -18.90
C PRO A 45 3.80 -9.17 -17.52
N PRO A 46 3.40 -8.18 -16.69
CA PRO A 46 4.21 -7.58 -15.60
C PRO A 46 4.46 -8.44 -14.35
N ARG A 47 4.37 -9.78 -14.41
CA ARG A 47 4.29 -10.60 -13.18
C ARG A 47 5.09 -11.89 -13.16
N LYS A 48 5.77 -12.28 -14.25
CA LYS A 48 6.58 -13.53 -14.30
C LYS A 48 7.80 -13.45 -15.22
N SER A 49 8.24 -12.25 -15.61
CA SER A 49 9.32 -12.11 -16.58
C SER A 49 10.69 -12.06 -15.89
N PRO A 50 11.70 -12.78 -16.40
CA PRO A 50 13.08 -12.59 -15.95
C PRO A 50 13.51 -11.13 -16.08
N GLY A 51 13.96 -10.54 -14.96
CA GLY A 51 14.38 -9.14 -14.87
C GLY A 51 13.36 -8.17 -14.28
N ASP A 52 12.16 -8.63 -13.91
CA ASP A 52 11.20 -7.84 -13.13
C ASP A 52 11.80 -7.43 -11.77
N TYR A 53 11.43 -6.25 -11.27
CA TYR A 53 11.91 -5.75 -9.97
C TYR A 53 10.91 -6.02 -8.86
N PHE A 54 9.61 -5.96 -9.16
CA PHE A 54 8.57 -5.96 -8.12
C PHE A 54 7.61 -7.13 -8.29
N ARG A 55 7.04 -7.60 -7.18
CA ARG A 55 5.87 -8.49 -7.18
C ARG A 55 4.88 -8.03 -6.12
N PHE A 56 3.59 -8.16 -6.43
CA PHE A 56 2.57 -8.04 -5.40
C PHE A 56 2.54 -9.30 -4.55
N SER A 57 2.31 -9.11 -3.25
CA SER A 57 1.77 -10.18 -2.43
C SER A 57 0.31 -10.38 -2.82
N VAL A 58 0.01 -11.53 -3.44
CA VAL A 58 -1.36 -11.91 -3.77
C VAL A 58 -2.03 -12.41 -2.50
N SER A 59 -2.89 -11.58 -1.89
CA SER A 59 -3.63 -11.95 -0.68
C SER A 59 -4.74 -12.94 -0.98
N HIS A 60 -5.20 -13.66 0.04
CA HIS A 60 -6.39 -14.51 -0.02
C HIS A 60 -7.63 -13.67 0.26
N THR A 61 -8.75 -13.99 -0.37
CA THR A 61 -10.04 -13.39 -0.02
C THR A 61 -11.20 -14.36 -0.20
N THR A 62 -12.24 -14.20 0.61
CA THR A 62 -13.51 -14.93 0.44
C THR A 62 -14.49 -14.20 -0.48
N ARG A 63 -14.16 -12.98 -0.91
CA ARG A 63 -14.98 -12.23 -1.86
C ARG A 63 -14.91 -12.90 -3.22
N ARG A 64 -15.98 -12.83 -4.01
CA ARG A 64 -15.91 -13.24 -5.42
C ARG A 64 -15.08 -12.24 -6.24
N PRO A 65 -14.32 -12.68 -7.26
CA PRO A 65 -13.64 -11.78 -8.17
C PRO A 65 -14.63 -10.82 -8.83
N ARG A 66 -14.23 -9.55 -9.01
CA ARG A 66 -14.97 -8.60 -9.85
C ARG A 66 -14.79 -9.00 -11.31
N THR A 67 -15.89 -9.17 -12.03
CA THR A 67 -15.85 -9.57 -13.45
C THR A 67 -16.17 -8.42 -14.40
N GLU A 68 -16.66 -7.29 -13.88
CA GLU A 68 -17.16 -6.17 -14.69
C GLU A 68 -16.66 -4.80 -14.17
N PRO A 69 -16.40 -3.84 -15.06
CA PRO A 69 -16.35 -4.01 -16.53
C PRO A 69 -15.13 -4.86 -16.96
N PRO A 70 -15.10 -5.45 -18.17
CA PRO A 70 -14.11 -6.47 -18.54
C PRO A 70 -12.67 -5.99 -18.47
N GLU A 71 -12.43 -4.71 -18.75
CA GLU A 71 -11.13 -4.05 -18.62
C GLU A 71 -10.65 -3.89 -17.17
N LYS A 72 -11.52 -4.15 -16.19
CA LYS A 72 -11.22 -4.16 -14.75
C LYS A 72 -11.46 -5.53 -14.09
N ALA A 73 -11.64 -6.58 -14.88
CA ALA A 73 -11.88 -7.92 -14.36
C ALA A 73 -10.68 -8.42 -13.52
N GLU A 74 -10.96 -8.94 -12.32
CA GLU A 74 -9.95 -9.49 -11.43
C GLU A 74 -9.64 -10.94 -11.80
N ILE A 75 -8.38 -11.18 -12.14
CA ILE A 75 -7.82 -12.49 -12.47
C ILE A 75 -7.37 -13.23 -11.19
N PRO A 76 -7.86 -14.46 -10.93
CA PRO A 76 -7.41 -15.30 -9.80
C PRO A 76 -5.92 -15.60 -9.82
N GLY A 77 -5.28 -15.61 -8.65
CA GLY A 77 -3.83 -15.82 -8.49
C GLY A 77 -2.97 -14.65 -9.00
N GLN A 78 -3.59 -13.63 -9.60
CA GLN A 78 -2.95 -12.37 -9.96
C GLN A 78 -3.39 -11.24 -9.03
N HIS A 79 -4.68 -11.12 -8.75
CA HIS A 79 -5.23 -10.09 -7.87
C HIS A 79 -5.41 -10.62 -6.45
N TYR A 80 -6.08 -11.76 -6.31
CA TYR A 80 -6.24 -12.48 -5.06
C TYR A 80 -6.25 -13.99 -5.29
N HIS A 81 -5.94 -14.75 -4.24
CA HIS A 81 -6.37 -16.14 -4.11
C HIS A 81 -7.83 -16.14 -3.61
N PHE A 82 -8.77 -16.23 -4.54
CA PHE A 82 -10.19 -16.26 -4.24
C PHE A 82 -10.57 -17.64 -3.68
N LEU A 83 -10.89 -17.68 -2.39
CA LEU A 83 -11.35 -18.88 -1.71
C LEU A 83 -12.84 -19.13 -1.97
N GLY A 84 -13.21 -20.41 -2.07
CA GLY A 84 -14.58 -20.82 -2.35
C GLY A 84 -15.55 -20.54 -1.19
N SER A 85 -15.05 -20.51 0.04
CA SER A 85 -15.87 -20.31 1.24
C SER A 85 -15.14 -19.57 2.37
N LYS A 86 -15.92 -19.05 3.33
CA LYS A 86 -15.38 -18.53 4.59
C LYS A 86 -14.76 -19.62 5.45
N ASP A 87 -15.21 -20.86 5.33
CA ASP A 87 -14.70 -21.99 6.12
C ASP A 87 -13.31 -22.43 5.64
N ASP A 88 -13.02 -22.32 4.34
CA ASP A 88 -11.66 -22.49 3.81
C ASP A 88 -10.70 -21.47 4.43
N PHE A 89 -11.14 -20.21 4.51
CA PHE A 89 -10.34 -19.13 5.10
C PHE A 89 -10.10 -19.39 6.60
N LYS A 90 -11.15 -19.75 7.36
CA LYS A 90 -11.02 -20.09 8.78
C LYS A 90 -10.09 -21.27 9.02
N SER A 91 -10.18 -22.30 8.17
CA SER A 91 -9.27 -23.45 8.25
C SER A 91 -7.80 -23.04 8.04
N MET A 92 -7.52 -22.06 7.17
CA MET A 92 -6.18 -21.49 7.01
C MET A 92 -5.73 -20.67 8.24
N ILE A 93 -6.66 -19.94 8.89
CA ILE A 93 -6.40 -19.27 10.18
C ILE A 93 -6.01 -20.29 11.23
N ASP A 94 -6.77 -21.38 11.37
CA ASP A 94 -6.54 -22.43 12.37
C ASP A 94 -5.18 -23.12 12.17
N ARG A 95 -4.70 -23.20 10.93
CA ARG A 95 -3.37 -23.71 10.58
C ARG A 95 -2.25 -22.67 10.73
N GLY A 96 -2.56 -21.44 11.13
CA GLY A 96 -1.58 -20.38 11.34
C GLY A 96 -0.90 -19.89 10.06
N GLU A 97 -1.58 -20.01 8.91
CA GLU A 97 -0.99 -19.71 7.59
C GLU A 97 -0.90 -18.21 7.29
N PHE A 98 -1.65 -17.38 8.01
CA PHE A 98 -1.71 -15.93 7.80
C PHE A 98 -0.78 -15.14 8.70
N ILE A 99 -0.11 -14.17 8.09
CA ILE A 99 0.66 -13.12 8.76
C ILE A 99 -0.29 -12.11 9.37
N GLU A 100 -1.28 -11.74 8.57
CA GLU A 100 -2.38 -10.87 8.93
C GLU A 100 -3.63 -11.34 8.17
N TYR A 101 -4.78 -11.10 8.79
CA TYR A 101 -6.06 -11.25 8.14
C TYR A 101 -7.07 -10.29 8.77
N ALA A 102 -8.07 -9.84 8.03
CA ALA A 102 -9.16 -9.00 8.52
C ALA A 102 -10.48 -9.35 7.84
N GLU A 103 -11.60 -9.04 8.50
CA GLU A 103 -12.92 -9.05 7.87
C GLU A 103 -13.31 -7.63 7.47
N PHE A 104 -13.58 -7.42 6.19
CA PHE A 104 -14.03 -6.14 5.64
C PHE A 104 -15.28 -6.34 4.80
N SER A 105 -16.34 -5.58 5.11
CA SER A 105 -17.64 -5.68 4.43
C SER A 105 -18.14 -7.13 4.33
N GLY A 106 -17.99 -7.90 5.41
CA GLY A 106 -18.41 -9.30 5.47
C GLY A 106 -17.56 -10.28 4.67
N ASN A 107 -16.39 -9.89 4.16
CA ASN A 107 -15.44 -10.79 3.47
C ASN A 107 -14.11 -10.82 4.21
N PHE A 108 -13.49 -12.00 4.28
CA PHE A 108 -12.13 -12.11 4.81
C PHE A 108 -11.09 -11.75 3.75
N TYR A 109 -10.01 -11.15 4.20
CA TYR A 109 -8.80 -10.87 3.45
C TYR A 109 -7.61 -11.28 4.30
N GLY A 110 -6.56 -11.83 3.72
CA GLY A 110 -5.35 -12.13 4.47
C GLY A 110 -4.13 -12.46 3.63
N THR A 111 -2.97 -12.06 4.15
CA THR A 111 -1.66 -12.33 3.54
C THR A 111 -1.07 -13.57 4.18
N SER A 112 -0.78 -14.62 3.39
CA SER A 112 -0.17 -15.85 3.91
C SER A 112 1.35 -15.72 4.01
N PHE A 113 1.97 -16.50 4.91
CA PHE A 113 3.44 -16.61 4.98
C PHE A 113 4.03 -17.14 3.68
N GLU A 114 3.31 -18.01 2.98
CA GLU A 114 3.73 -18.55 1.68
C GLU A 114 3.87 -17.45 0.63
N THR A 115 2.94 -16.49 0.59
CA THR A 115 3.02 -15.37 -0.37
C THR A 115 4.29 -14.53 -0.18
N LEU A 116 4.85 -14.50 1.04
CA LEU A 116 6.12 -13.82 1.31
C LEU A 116 7.36 -14.70 1.11
N LYS A 117 7.23 -16.02 1.12
CA LYS A 117 8.33 -16.93 0.81
C LYS A 117 8.69 -16.80 -0.67
N SER A 118 9.72 -16.00 -0.97
CA SER A 118 10.38 -16.03 -2.27
C SER A 118 11.16 -17.33 -2.41
N SER A 119 11.11 -17.96 -3.59
CA SER A 119 12.12 -18.94 -3.95
C SER A 119 13.50 -18.27 -3.92
N ALA A 120 14.58 -19.02 -3.69
CA ALA A 120 15.94 -18.48 -3.68
C ALA A 120 16.32 -17.71 -4.96
N ASN A 121 15.57 -17.94 -6.05
CA ASN A 121 15.76 -17.31 -7.35
C ASN A 121 14.88 -16.07 -7.58
N ASP A 122 13.91 -15.79 -6.71
CA ASP A 122 13.05 -14.62 -6.86
C ASP A 122 13.71 -13.38 -6.22
N THR A 123 14.42 -12.64 -7.06
CA THR A 123 15.13 -11.40 -6.68
C THR A 123 14.23 -10.16 -6.67
N ARG A 124 12.91 -10.33 -6.82
CA ARG A 124 11.95 -9.22 -6.79
C ARG A 124 11.66 -8.79 -5.35
N ARG A 125 11.43 -7.49 -5.18
CA ARG A 125 10.90 -6.95 -3.93
C ARG A 125 9.42 -7.26 -3.84
N CYS A 126 9.00 -7.82 -2.71
CA CYS A 126 7.59 -8.03 -2.41
C CYS A 126 6.95 -6.71 -1.98
N ILE A 127 5.78 -6.39 -2.53
CA ILE A 127 4.96 -5.24 -2.14
C ILE A 127 3.65 -5.74 -1.54
N LEU A 128 3.35 -5.27 -0.33
CA LEU A 128 2.08 -5.45 0.37
C LEU A 128 1.29 -4.13 0.29
N ASP A 129 0.10 -4.15 -0.30
CA ASP A 129 -0.86 -3.03 -0.25
C ASP A 129 -1.94 -3.38 0.79
N ILE A 130 -1.84 -2.81 1.98
CA ILE A 130 -2.69 -3.15 3.13
C ILE A 130 -3.19 -1.92 3.88
N GLU A 131 -4.27 -2.08 4.64
CA GLU A 131 -4.85 -1.04 5.51
C GLU A 131 -4.12 -0.96 6.87
N ALA A 132 -4.42 0.07 7.67
CA ALA A 132 -3.76 0.31 8.97
C ALA A 132 -3.91 -0.86 9.95
N GLN A 133 -5.01 -1.61 9.90
CA GLN A 133 -5.17 -2.82 10.72
C GLN A 133 -4.17 -3.92 10.33
N GLY A 134 -3.91 -4.10 9.03
CA GLY A 134 -2.90 -5.02 8.53
C GLY A 134 -1.50 -4.61 9.00
N VAL A 135 -1.18 -3.31 8.93
CA VAL A 135 0.09 -2.77 9.45
C VAL A 135 0.30 -3.14 10.92
N ARG A 136 -0.71 -2.89 11.77
CA ARG A 136 -0.67 -3.25 13.20
C ARG A 136 -0.42 -4.74 13.42
N LYS A 137 -1.10 -5.61 12.66
CA LYS A 137 -0.96 -7.07 12.77
C LYS A 137 0.43 -7.54 12.35
N ILE A 138 0.96 -7.01 11.25
CA ILE A 138 2.32 -7.35 10.83
C ILE A 138 3.33 -6.93 11.89
N LYS A 139 3.25 -5.70 12.41
CA LYS A 139 4.13 -5.23 13.49
C LYS A 139 4.00 -6.11 14.74
N ALA A 140 2.78 -6.39 15.20
CA ALA A 140 2.54 -7.24 16.37
C ALA A 140 3.05 -8.67 16.20
N SER A 141 3.09 -9.19 14.96
CA SER A 141 3.59 -10.53 14.69
C SER A 141 5.08 -10.70 14.98
N ASN A 142 5.89 -9.63 14.86
CA ASN A 142 7.35 -9.65 14.93
C ASN A 142 8.01 -10.72 14.03
N LYS A 143 7.33 -11.17 12.97
CA LYS A 143 7.82 -12.21 12.05
C LYS A 143 8.42 -11.66 10.76
N LEU A 144 8.30 -10.36 10.53
CA LEU A 144 8.81 -9.67 9.36
C LEU A 144 9.51 -8.38 9.77
N ASP A 145 10.49 -7.98 8.97
CA ASP A 145 11.16 -6.69 9.03
C ASP A 145 10.96 -5.92 7.70
N PRO A 146 9.72 -5.46 7.40
CA PRO A 146 9.45 -4.72 6.18
C PRO A 146 9.80 -3.23 6.35
N VAL A 147 9.88 -2.53 5.21
CA VAL A 147 9.83 -1.07 5.18
C VAL A 147 8.36 -0.64 5.11
N TYR A 148 7.93 0.23 6.01
CA TYR A 148 6.58 0.75 6.11
C TYR A 148 6.47 2.14 5.49
N LEU A 149 5.67 2.25 4.45
CA LEU A 149 5.38 3.49 3.74
C LEU A 149 3.89 3.85 3.86
N PHE A 150 3.61 5.08 4.32
CA PHE A 150 2.27 5.65 4.32
C PHE A 150 2.11 6.67 3.21
N ILE A 151 1.04 6.55 2.43
CA ILE A 151 0.64 7.56 1.45
C ILE A 151 -0.43 8.46 2.09
N CYS A 152 -0.06 9.71 2.30
CA CYS A 152 -0.89 10.74 2.92
C CYS A 152 -1.66 11.54 1.85
N PRO A 153 -2.94 11.88 2.06
CA PRO A 153 -3.62 12.86 1.21
C PRO A 153 -3.04 14.27 1.42
N PRO A 154 -3.24 15.21 0.48
CA PRO A 154 -2.82 16.60 0.67
C PRO A 154 -3.75 17.39 1.60
N SER A 155 -4.99 16.94 1.78
CA SER A 155 -5.96 17.45 2.77
C SER A 155 -7.13 16.48 2.93
N LEU A 156 -7.89 16.60 4.03
CA LEU A 156 -9.13 15.81 4.20
C LEU A 156 -10.18 16.18 3.14
N ALA A 157 -10.24 17.45 2.74
CA ALA A 157 -11.13 17.92 1.69
C ALA A 157 -10.81 17.29 0.32
N ALA A 158 -9.52 17.21 -0.05
CA ALA A 158 -9.08 16.56 -1.27
C ALA A 158 -9.42 15.06 -1.26
N LEU A 159 -9.22 14.40 -0.13
CA LEU A 159 -9.58 12.99 0.04
C LEU A 159 -11.10 12.78 -0.12
N SER A 160 -11.91 13.60 0.54
CA SER A 160 -13.38 13.57 0.42
C SER A 160 -13.83 13.75 -1.02
N SER A 161 -13.27 14.72 -1.75
CA SER A 161 -13.58 14.92 -3.17
C SER A 161 -13.24 13.71 -4.02
N ARG A 162 -12.11 13.04 -3.76
CA ARG A 162 -11.69 11.82 -4.48
C ARG A 162 -12.62 10.63 -4.17
N LEU A 163 -13.12 10.52 -2.95
CA LEU A 163 -14.07 9.47 -2.55
C LEU A 163 -15.45 9.69 -3.19
N ASP A 164 -15.95 10.93 -3.17
CA ASP A 164 -17.24 11.28 -3.75
C ASP A 164 -17.27 11.09 -5.28
N LYS A 165 -16.20 11.48 -5.99
CA LYS A 165 -16.06 11.30 -7.44
C LYS A 165 -16.09 9.83 -7.89
N ARG A 166 -15.78 8.87 -7.01
CA ARG A 166 -15.88 7.44 -7.35
C ARG A 166 -17.33 6.95 -7.43
N GLY A 167 -18.32 7.79 -7.09
CA GLY A 167 -19.75 7.60 -7.36
C GLY A 167 -20.40 6.38 -6.70
N THR A 168 -19.65 5.68 -5.84
CA THR A 168 -20.04 4.39 -5.25
C THR A 168 -20.49 4.52 -3.79
N ASP A 169 -20.22 5.66 -3.13
CA ASP A 169 -20.58 5.92 -1.74
C ASP A 169 -21.31 7.27 -1.65
N LYS A 170 -22.52 7.28 -1.09
CA LYS A 170 -23.28 8.50 -0.78
C LYS A 170 -23.75 8.46 0.68
N GLY A 171 -23.93 9.64 1.28
CA GLY A 171 -24.44 9.77 2.64
C GLY A 171 -23.54 9.10 3.67
N ASP A 172 -24.10 8.19 4.47
CA ASP A 172 -23.40 7.55 5.59
C ASP A 172 -22.16 6.74 5.18
N ALA A 173 -22.16 6.13 3.99
CA ALA A 173 -21.02 5.34 3.51
C ALA A 173 -19.77 6.21 3.28
N LEU A 174 -19.95 7.42 2.75
CA LEU A 174 -18.85 8.38 2.56
C LEU A 174 -18.33 8.87 3.92
N ARG A 175 -19.24 9.17 4.86
CA ARG A 175 -18.89 9.58 6.22
C ARG A 175 -18.06 8.51 6.94
N MET A 176 -18.50 7.24 6.90
CA MET A 176 -17.75 6.14 7.51
C MET A 176 -16.36 5.97 6.89
N ARG A 177 -16.21 6.13 5.57
CA ARG A 177 -14.89 6.07 4.92
C ARG A 177 -13.97 7.21 5.34
N LEU A 178 -14.50 8.43 5.48
CA LEU A 178 -13.74 9.56 5.99
C LEU A 178 -13.34 9.35 7.46
N GLU A 179 -14.21 8.78 8.28
CA GLU A 179 -13.89 8.41 9.67
C GLU A 179 -12.77 7.38 9.76
N THR A 180 -12.81 6.35 8.91
CA THR A 180 -11.72 5.39 8.79
C THR A 180 -10.43 6.10 8.35
N ALA A 181 -10.49 6.96 7.33
CA ALA A 181 -9.32 7.69 6.85
C ALA A 181 -8.67 8.57 7.93
N ILE A 182 -9.47 9.27 8.72
CA ILE A 182 -8.98 10.09 9.86
C ILE A 182 -8.24 9.21 10.86
N SER A 183 -8.80 8.05 11.21
CA SER A 183 -8.19 7.10 12.14
C SER A 183 -6.88 6.49 11.58
N GLU A 184 -6.80 6.29 10.26
CA GLU A 184 -5.59 5.81 9.60
C GLU A 184 -4.48 6.86 9.58
N ILE A 185 -4.82 8.13 9.30
CA ILE A 185 -3.88 9.24 9.30
C ILE A 185 -3.36 9.49 10.72
N GLU A 186 -4.24 9.50 11.72
CA GLU A 186 -3.86 9.61 13.13
C GLU A 186 -2.85 8.52 13.50
N TYR A 187 -3.13 7.26 13.14
CA TYR A 187 -2.22 6.15 13.42
C TYR A 187 -0.84 6.32 12.75
N ALA A 188 -0.82 6.74 11.49
CA ALA A 188 0.41 6.91 10.73
C ALA A 188 1.28 8.08 11.23
N MET A 189 0.62 9.15 11.68
CA MET A 189 1.28 10.39 12.10
C MET A 189 1.59 10.44 13.60
N ASN A 190 1.02 9.54 14.42
CA ASN A 190 1.27 9.51 15.85
C ASN A 190 2.76 9.22 16.15
N PRO A 191 3.51 10.18 16.74
CA PRO A 191 4.94 10.00 17.01
C PRO A 191 5.25 8.85 17.99
N SER A 192 4.29 8.49 18.85
CA SER A 192 4.45 7.42 19.85
C SER A 192 4.33 6.03 19.22
N GLU A 193 3.54 5.91 18.15
CA GLU A 193 3.30 4.63 17.47
C GLU A 193 4.44 4.25 16.52
N LYS A 194 5.12 5.25 15.93
CA LYS A 194 6.15 5.05 14.88
C LYS A 194 5.70 4.00 13.86
N ALA A 195 4.46 4.16 13.39
CA ALA A 195 3.78 3.17 12.57
C ALA A 195 4.43 3.02 11.19
N HIS A 196 5.02 4.09 10.66
CA HIS A 196 5.60 4.10 9.32
C HIS A 196 6.99 4.71 9.32
N ASP A 197 7.88 4.10 8.54
CA ASP A 197 9.25 4.60 8.34
C ASP A 197 9.21 5.87 7.49
N PHE A 198 8.37 5.87 6.44
CA PHE A 198 8.20 6.99 5.52
C PHE A 198 6.74 7.43 5.40
N ILE A 199 6.53 8.73 5.27
CA ILE A 199 5.28 9.34 4.83
C ILE A 199 5.53 10.04 3.50
N ILE A 200 4.66 9.83 2.51
CA ILE A 200 4.69 10.58 1.25
C ILE A 200 3.33 11.25 1.05
N VAL A 201 3.32 12.55 0.84
CA VAL A 201 2.10 13.30 0.53
C VAL A 201 1.82 13.21 -0.96
N ASN A 202 0.62 12.71 -1.32
CA ASN A 202 0.19 12.61 -2.72
C ASN A 202 -0.61 13.86 -3.17
N ASP A 203 0.09 14.99 -3.18
CA ASP A 203 -0.38 16.28 -3.68
C ASP A 203 -0.11 16.41 -5.19
N ASP A 204 1.18 16.51 -5.56
CA ASP A 204 1.65 16.42 -6.93
C ASP A 204 1.96 14.95 -7.31
N PRO A 205 1.28 14.38 -8.33
CA PRO A 205 1.45 12.97 -8.68
C PRO A 205 2.85 12.58 -9.15
N ASP A 206 3.61 13.52 -9.74
CA ASP A 206 4.94 13.23 -10.28
C ASP A 206 6.00 13.30 -9.17
N GLU A 207 5.92 14.31 -8.30
CA GLU A 207 6.76 14.41 -7.11
C GLU A 207 6.52 13.23 -6.15
N ALA A 208 5.26 12.94 -5.84
CA ALA A 208 4.89 11.81 -4.99
C ALA A 208 5.39 10.49 -5.57
N TYR A 209 5.32 10.32 -6.90
CA TYR A 209 5.86 9.14 -7.56
C TYR A 209 7.37 9.06 -7.52
N ALA A 210 8.09 10.19 -7.67
CA ALA A 210 9.54 10.21 -7.58
C ALA A 210 10.03 9.74 -6.19
N LYS A 211 9.40 10.24 -5.12
CA LYS A 211 9.66 9.78 -3.74
C LYS A 211 9.28 8.31 -3.54
N PHE A 212 8.08 7.92 -4.00
CA PHE A 212 7.58 6.55 -3.89
C PHE A 212 8.52 5.55 -4.57
N LYS A 213 8.97 5.88 -5.78
CA LYS A 213 9.90 5.07 -6.58
C LYS A 213 11.21 4.84 -5.82
N ARG A 214 11.73 5.84 -5.12
CA ARG A 214 12.96 5.67 -4.33
C ARG A 214 12.80 4.73 -3.15
N VAL A 215 11.75 4.94 -2.37
CA VAL A 215 11.41 4.02 -1.27
C VAL A 215 11.23 2.61 -1.82
N ALA A 216 10.53 2.45 -2.95
CA ALA A 216 10.33 1.16 -3.61
C ALA A 216 11.62 0.52 -4.10
N LEU A 217 12.56 1.31 -4.63
CA LEU A 217 13.89 0.84 -5.00
C LEU A 217 14.80 0.56 -3.79
N GLY A 218 14.36 0.81 -2.56
CA GLY A 218 15.10 0.45 -1.34
C GLY A 218 16.08 1.53 -0.87
N TYR A 219 15.89 2.77 -1.33
CA TYR A 219 16.64 3.94 -0.88
C TYR A 219 15.89 4.70 0.21
N GLU A 220 16.64 5.24 1.16
CA GLU A 220 16.12 6.05 2.27
C GLU A 220 16.37 7.57 2.06
N THR A 221 17.12 7.94 1.02
CA THR A 221 17.43 9.34 0.65
C THR A 221 17.16 9.61 -0.84
N ALA A 222 16.80 10.85 -1.20
CA ALA A 222 16.65 11.26 -2.60
C ALA A 222 18.02 11.50 -3.27
N GLU A 223 18.02 11.83 -4.57
CA GLU A 223 19.27 11.96 -5.38
C GLU A 223 19.88 13.35 -5.18
N ASP A 224 19.05 14.32 -4.82
CA ASP A 224 19.39 15.74 -4.72
C ASP A 224 19.24 16.26 -3.27
N ASP A 225 19.52 15.43 -2.26
CA ASP A 225 19.31 15.71 -0.82
C ASP A 225 17.86 16.08 -0.42
N ALA A 226 16.90 15.94 -1.34
CA ALA A 226 15.49 16.14 -1.04
C ALA A 226 14.98 15.10 -0.02
N GLU A 227 14.20 15.58 0.96
CA GLU A 227 13.60 14.72 1.98
C GLU A 227 12.58 13.78 1.31
N ILE A 228 12.80 12.47 1.43
CA ILE A 228 11.83 11.45 0.96
C ILE A 228 10.61 11.40 1.88
N ASP A 229 10.84 11.66 3.17
CA ASP A 229 9.84 11.60 4.21
C ASP A 229 9.16 12.96 4.38
N ASP A 230 7.94 13.07 3.86
CA ASP A 230 7.12 14.27 3.94
C ASP A 230 6.53 14.51 5.34
N ARG A 231 6.84 13.68 6.35
CA ARG A 231 6.27 13.83 7.71
C ARG A 231 6.39 15.26 8.25
N ASN A 232 7.50 15.94 7.96
CA ASN A 232 7.75 17.32 8.42
C ASN A 232 7.33 18.40 7.41
N SER A 233 6.82 18.02 6.23
CA SER A 233 6.36 18.97 5.23
C SER A 233 5.18 19.79 5.76
N ALA A 234 5.07 21.04 5.28
CA ALA A 234 3.95 21.92 5.65
C ALA A 234 2.59 21.29 5.33
N THR A 235 2.50 20.55 4.22
CA THR A 235 1.27 19.87 3.81
C THR A 235 0.92 18.73 4.77
N ALA A 236 1.85 17.86 5.12
CA ALA A 236 1.59 16.77 6.07
C ALA A 236 1.19 17.29 7.45
N GLN A 237 1.88 18.32 7.95
CA GLN A 237 1.56 18.97 9.22
C GLN A 237 0.17 19.64 9.20
N GLY A 238 -0.20 20.24 8.06
CA GLY A 238 -1.55 20.75 7.83
C GLY A 238 -2.62 19.67 7.96
N VAL A 239 -2.43 18.53 7.32
CA VAL A 239 -3.36 17.39 7.42
C VAL A 239 -3.44 16.86 8.85
N PHE A 240 -2.31 16.78 9.55
CA PHE A 240 -2.31 16.31 10.94
C PHE A 240 -3.15 17.22 11.84
N LYS A 241 -2.98 18.53 11.69
CA LYS A 241 -3.78 19.52 12.41
C LYS A 241 -5.27 19.41 12.10
N GLU A 242 -5.65 19.24 10.82
CA GLU A 242 -7.04 19.01 10.41
C GLU A 242 -7.64 17.78 11.09
N VAL A 243 -6.86 16.68 11.17
CA VAL A 243 -7.25 15.44 11.85
C VAL A 243 -7.44 15.66 13.34
N GLU A 244 -6.49 16.30 14.02
CA GLU A 244 -6.59 16.59 15.46
C GLU A 244 -7.80 17.47 15.79
N GLU A 245 -8.04 18.53 15.00
CA GLU A 245 -9.20 19.41 15.18
C GLU A 245 -10.51 18.65 14.96
N THR A 246 -10.56 17.78 13.95
CA THR A 246 -11.73 16.95 13.66
C THR A 246 -12.02 15.97 14.80
N LEU A 247 -10.98 15.39 15.42
CA LEU A 247 -11.13 14.48 16.56
C LEU A 247 -11.57 15.22 17.82
N LYS A 248 -11.00 16.41 18.10
CA LYS A 248 -11.40 17.24 19.26
C LYS A 248 -12.88 17.63 19.21
N ASN A 249 -13.39 18.00 18.03
CA ASN A 249 -14.78 18.39 17.82
C ASN A 249 -15.80 17.24 17.94
N ARG A 250 -15.35 15.99 18.13
CA ARG A 250 -16.21 14.82 18.38
C ARG A 250 -16.42 14.51 19.86
N THR A 251 -15.63 15.12 20.74
CA THR A 251 -15.66 14.94 22.20
C THR A 251 -16.51 16.02 22.86
#